data_AF-A0A1G8BM44-F1
#
_entry.id   AF-A0A1G8BM44-F1
#
_cell.length_a   1.000
_cell.length_b   1.000
_cell.length_c   1.000
_cell.angle_alpha   90.00
_cell.angle_beta   90.00
_cell.angle_gamma   90.00
#
_symmetry.space_group_name_H-M   'P 1'
#
loop_
_entity.id
_entity.type
_entity.pdbx_description
1 polymer ?
#
loop_
_entity_poly.entity_id
_entity_poly.type
_entity_poly.pdbx_seq_one_letter_code
_entity_poly.pdbx_strand_id
1 'polypeptide(L)'
;MTIKRRERDYLDDLDNPLLEHGRRLALILLTYVRDLEAVSAYVNDESLDFDREIAEFVDTLKCVNCSKEINIEGSVIYCSEYCQQIAGTIRYVRRGRINQRESEIEFQVGLGDRLNHLPNGGYPARDRLLSKELRETIFKRDNYTCRICGKKAAQQIDHIKGSSNDPTNLQAACSDCNREKAFLNRRLITPEEREAIEKLYFNMAMRIATPFPLLACDDHERWQKTEPKIRGARKKTIKEALNP
;
A
#
# COMPACT_ATOMS: atom_id res chain seq x y z
N MET A 1 -10.52 42.52 8.20
CA MET A 1 -9.92 41.26 8.69
C MET A 1 -11.01 40.20 8.70
N THR A 2 -11.08 39.40 7.65
CA THR A 2 -12.10 38.34 7.52
C THR A 2 -11.70 37.19 8.43
N ILE A 3 -12.53 36.88 9.41
CA ILE A 3 -12.38 35.71 10.28
C ILE A 3 -12.33 34.49 9.36
N LYS A 4 -11.16 33.85 9.21
CA LYS A 4 -11.06 32.55 8.54
C LYS A 4 -11.99 31.61 9.30
N ARG A 5 -13.08 31.21 8.65
CA ARG A 5 -13.94 30.10 9.07
C ARG A 5 -12.99 28.98 9.48
N ARG A 6 -13.03 28.52 10.75
CA ARG A 6 -12.26 27.33 11.18
C ARG A 6 -12.52 26.27 10.11
N GLU A 7 -11.48 25.89 9.37
CA GLU A 7 -11.57 24.76 8.46
C GLU A 7 -12.00 23.58 9.34
N ARG A 8 -13.12 22.96 8.98
CA ARG A 8 -13.66 21.80 9.68
C ARG A 8 -12.56 20.73 9.71
N ASP A 9 -12.40 20.04 10.84
CA ASP A 9 -11.43 18.96 10.92
C ASP A 9 -11.81 17.87 9.93
N TYR A 10 -10.87 17.37 9.14
CA TYR A 10 -11.17 16.33 8.15
C TYR A 10 -11.60 15.01 8.82
N LEU A 11 -11.29 14.81 10.11
CA LEU A 11 -11.79 13.67 10.88
C LEU A 11 -13.29 13.78 11.22
N ASP A 12 -13.88 14.97 11.19
CA ASP A 12 -15.33 15.16 11.38
C ASP A 12 -16.14 14.43 10.29
N ASP A 13 -15.51 14.11 9.14
CA ASP A 13 -16.13 13.33 8.07
C ASP A 13 -16.32 11.84 8.44
N LEU A 14 -15.61 11.31 9.45
CA LEU A 14 -15.65 9.88 9.80
C LEU A 14 -17.05 9.43 10.26
N ASP A 15 -17.80 10.33 10.91
CA ASP A 15 -19.17 10.09 11.37
C ASP A 15 -20.20 10.15 10.22
N ASN A 16 -19.79 10.54 9.01
CA ASN A 16 -20.70 10.62 7.87
C ASN A 16 -21.12 9.21 7.41
N PRO A 17 -22.43 8.88 7.48
CA PRO A 17 -22.92 7.55 7.08
C PRO A 17 -22.78 7.29 5.58
N LEU A 18 -22.68 8.34 4.75
CA LEU A 18 -22.49 8.27 3.30
C LEU A 18 -21.01 8.30 2.87
N LEU A 19 -20.08 8.27 3.83
CA LEU A 19 -18.65 8.30 3.52
C LEU A 19 -18.23 7.07 2.70
N GLU A 20 -17.57 7.33 1.58
CA GLU A 20 -17.00 6.26 0.74
C GLU A 20 -16.07 5.36 1.56
N HIS A 21 -16.16 4.05 1.34
CA HIS A 21 -15.42 3.06 2.13
C HIS A 21 -13.90 3.29 2.12
N GLY A 22 -13.32 3.61 0.95
CA GLY A 22 -11.89 3.91 0.84
C GLY A 22 -11.49 5.10 1.72
N ARG A 23 -12.22 6.21 1.61
CA ARG A 23 -12.01 7.37 2.49
C ARG A 23 -12.18 7.02 3.96
N ARG A 24 -13.18 6.21 4.32
CA ARG A 24 -13.38 5.76 5.70
C ARG A 24 -12.17 5.02 6.26
N LEU A 25 -11.58 4.09 5.49
CA LEU A 25 -10.35 3.39 5.93
C LEU A 25 -9.19 4.36 6.16
N ALA A 26 -9.03 5.35 5.28
CA ALA A 26 -8.01 6.38 5.42
C ALA A 26 -8.21 7.20 6.70
N LEU A 27 -9.43 7.68 6.96
CA LEU A 27 -9.73 8.45 8.16
C LEU A 27 -9.49 7.63 9.44
N ILE A 28 -9.86 6.34 9.47
CA ILE A 28 -9.58 5.46 10.62
C ILE A 28 -8.07 5.41 10.92
N LEU A 29 -7.22 5.19 9.90
CA LEU A 29 -5.77 5.17 10.12
C LEU A 29 -5.26 6.53 10.61
N LEU A 30 -5.73 7.63 10.01
CA LEU A 30 -5.32 8.99 10.39
C LEU A 30 -5.76 9.34 11.82
N THR A 31 -6.91 8.85 12.28
CA THR A 31 -7.31 8.95 13.70
C THR A 31 -6.31 8.24 14.61
N TYR A 32 -5.96 6.98 14.32
CA TYR A 32 -4.95 6.26 15.12
C TYR A 32 -3.60 6.99 15.14
N VAL A 33 -3.17 7.54 14.01
CA VAL A 33 -1.93 8.31 13.89
C VAL A 33 -1.98 9.54 14.81
N ARG A 34 -3.07 10.30 14.76
CA ARG A 34 -3.25 11.51 15.58
C ARG A 34 -3.32 11.19 17.08
N ASP A 35 -4.02 10.12 17.46
CA ASP A 35 -4.13 9.69 18.86
C ASP A 35 -2.76 9.28 19.41
N LEU A 36 -1.94 8.63 18.57
CA LEU A 36 -0.60 8.17 18.94
C LEU A 36 0.45 9.27 18.94
N GLU A 37 0.26 10.37 18.20
CA GLU A 37 1.19 11.51 18.24
C GLU A 37 1.34 12.10 19.63
N ALA A 38 0.21 12.22 20.34
CA ALA A 38 0.18 12.71 21.72
C ALA A 38 1.03 11.83 22.66
N VAL A 39 1.16 10.54 22.36
CA VAL A 39 1.97 9.57 23.11
C VAL A 39 3.42 9.55 22.60
N SER A 40 3.64 9.69 21.30
CA SER A 40 4.96 9.63 20.66
C SER A 40 5.87 10.81 21.02
N ALA A 41 5.28 11.96 21.41
CA ALA A 41 6.03 13.11 21.90
C ALA A 41 6.86 12.81 23.17
N TYR A 42 6.57 11.69 23.85
CA TYR A 42 7.28 11.21 25.03
C TYR A 42 8.23 10.03 24.75
N VAL A 43 8.26 9.53 23.51
CA VAL A 43 9.25 8.52 23.11
C VAL A 43 10.59 9.24 22.98
N ASN A 44 11.47 8.99 23.94
CA ASN A 44 12.79 9.58 24.03
C ASN A 44 13.58 9.42 22.73
N ASP A 45 14.45 10.40 22.49
CA ASP A 45 15.40 10.59 21.38
C ASP A 45 16.45 9.45 21.26
N GLU A 46 16.03 8.19 21.25
CA GLU A 46 16.78 7.12 20.61
C GLU A 46 16.38 7.13 19.13
N SER A 47 16.83 8.17 18.44
CA SER A 47 16.75 8.21 16.99
C SER A 47 17.37 6.93 16.43
N LEU A 48 16.64 6.28 15.52
CA LEU A 48 17.17 5.17 14.73
C LEU A 48 18.54 5.60 14.19
N ASP A 49 19.60 4.84 14.51
CA ASP A 49 20.88 4.94 13.83
C ASP A 49 20.68 4.39 12.40
N PHE A 50 20.20 5.28 11.54
CA PHE A 50 19.81 4.97 10.18
C PHE A 50 20.99 4.36 9.43
N ASP A 51 22.20 4.90 9.59
CA ASP A 51 23.37 4.40 8.88
C ASP A 51 23.78 3.00 9.35
N ARG A 52 23.68 2.73 10.65
CA ARG A 52 23.90 1.38 11.21
C ARG A 52 22.86 0.37 10.72
N GLU A 53 21.58 0.73 10.71
CA GLU A 53 20.53 -0.18 10.22
C GLU A 53 20.72 -0.47 8.72
N ILE A 54 21.08 0.55 7.92
CA ILE A 54 21.39 0.36 6.51
C ILE A 54 22.60 -0.56 6.32
N ALA A 55 23.66 -0.41 7.13
CA ALA A 55 24.80 -1.30 7.09
C ALA A 55 24.39 -2.76 7.37
N GLU A 56 23.58 -3.00 8.41
CA GLU A 56 23.06 -4.35 8.69
C GLU A 56 22.24 -4.91 7.52
N PHE A 57 21.39 -4.09 6.89
CA PHE A 57 20.61 -4.54 5.74
C PHE A 57 21.46 -4.77 4.49
N VAL A 58 22.56 -4.06 4.30
CA VAL A 58 23.48 -4.31 3.19
C VAL A 58 24.09 -5.72 3.31
N ASP A 59 24.43 -6.14 4.52
CA ASP A 59 25.16 -7.39 4.78
C ASP A 59 24.27 -8.62 5.01
N THR A 60 22.96 -8.43 5.25
CA THR A 60 22.01 -9.52 5.55
C THR A 60 20.94 -9.66 4.47
N LEU A 61 20.36 -10.86 4.31
CA LEU A 61 19.17 -11.09 3.47
C LEU A 61 17.86 -11.03 4.27
N LYS A 62 17.77 -10.09 5.22
CA LYS A 62 16.55 -9.85 5.99
C LYS A 62 15.63 -8.83 5.32
N CYS A 63 14.33 -9.03 5.45
CA CYS A 63 13.30 -8.10 4.98
C CYS A 63 13.42 -6.76 5.70
N VAL A 64 13.58 -5.66 4.96
CA VAL A 64 13.75 -4.31 5.54
C VAL A 64 12.51 -3.78 6.27
N ASN A 65 11.36 -4.47 6.15
CA ASN A 65 10.10 -4.09 6.80
C ASN A 65 9.73 -4.97 8.01
N CYS A 66 10.14 -6.23 8.05
CA CYS A 66 9.73 -7.17 9.09
C CYS A 66 10.86 -8.06 9.64
N SER A 67 12.09 -7.86 9.14
CA SER A 67 13.32 -8.55 9.53
C SER A 67 13.35 -10.08 9.33
N LYS A 68 12.29 -10.67 8.74
CA LYS A 68 12.28 -12.09 8.34
C LYS A 68 13.26 -12.35 7.20
N GLU A 69 13.86 -13.53 7.19
CA GLU A 69 14.71 -14.00 6.10
C GLU A 69 13.98 -13.98 4.76
N ILE A 70 14.71 -13.60 3.71
CA ILE A 70 14.22 -13.54 2.33
C ILE A 70 14.65 -14.80 1.59
N ASN A 71 13.70 -15.45 0.92
CA ASN A 71 14.03 -16.46 -0.09
C ASN A 71 14.53 -15.77 -1.38
N ILE A 72 15.64 -16.26 -1.93
CA ILE A 72 16.33 -15.70 -3.11
C ILE A 72 15.50 -15.77 -4.40
N GLU A 73 14.40 -16.53 -4.42
CA GLU A 73 13.42 -16.57 -5.51
C GLU A 73 12.52 -15.32 -5.51
N GLY A 74 13.09 -14.14 -5.79
CA GLY A 74 12.29 -12.93 -6.04
C GLY A 74 12.92 -11.61 -5.61
N SER A 75 12.30 -10.94 -4.64
CA SER A 75 12.75 -9.64 -4.15
C SER A 75 13.87 -9.82 -3.14
N VAL A 76 15.01 -9.15 -3.32
CA VAL A 76 16.11 -9.14 -2.34
C VAL A 76 15.96 -8.09 -1.23
N ILE A 77 14.83 -7.35 -1.19
CA ILE A 77 14.62 -6.25 -0.22
C ILE A 77 13.49 -6.57 0.76
N TYR A 78 12.37 -7.09 0.24
CA TYR A 78 11.17 -7.39 1.01
C TYR A 78 10.87 -8.87 0.86
N CYS A 79 10.46 -9.54 1.94
CA CYS A 79 10.07 -10.96 1.88
C CYS A 79 8.79 -11.21 1.07
N SER A 80 7.98 -10.18 0.82
CA SER A 80 6.72 -10.28 0.06
C SER A 80 6.26 -8.92 -0.48
N GLU A 81 5.35 -8.93 -1.47
CA GLU A 81 4.68 -7.72 -1.94
C GLU A 81 3.89 -7.04 -0.81
N TYR A 82 3.35 -7.82 0.12
CA TYR A 82 2.67 -7.31 1.31
C TYR A 82 3.58 -6.39 2.15
N CYS A 83 4.79 -6.86 2.48
CA CYS A 83 5.76 -6.06 3.24
C CYS A 83 6.20 -4.80 2.48
N GLN A 84 6.37 -4.90 1.17
CA GLN A 84 6.67 -3.74 0.32
C GLN A 84 5.55 -2.70 0.35
N GLN A 85 4.29 -3.15 0.32
CA GLN A 85 3.12 -2.27 0.31
C GLN A 85 2.87 -1.61 1.67
N ILE A 86 3.09 -2.31 2.78
CA ILE A 86 3.05 -1.70 4.13
C ILE A 86 4.04 -0.54 4.21
N ALA A 87 5.33 -0.80 3.95
CA ALA A 87 6.37 0.22 4.01
C ALA A 87 6.11 1.37 3.02
N GLY A 88 5.63 1.04 1.81
CA GLY A 88 5.23 2.02 0.81
C GLY A 88 4.05 2.90 1.27
N THR A 89 3.09 2.33 1.99
CA THR A 89 1.93 3.07 2.51
C THR A 89 2.33 3.98 3.66
N ILE A 90 3.20 3.51 4.57
CA ILE A 90 3.76 4.34 5.64
C ILE A 90 4.52 5.54 5.05
N ARG A 91 5.41 5.31 4.07
CA ARG A 91 6.10 6.40 3.37
C ARG A 91 5.14 7.36 2.67
N TYR A 92 4.07 6.85 2.05
CA TYR A 92 3.04 7.67 1.41
C TYR A 92 2.35 8.58 2.42
N VAL A 93 1.96 8.04 3.59
CA VAL A 93 1.34 8.84 4.64
C VAL A 93 2.30 9.87 5.19
N ARG A 94 3.49 9.46 5.66
CA ARG A 94 4.53 10.36 6.22
C ARG A 94 4.81 11.56 5.29
N ARG A 95 4.95 11.30 3.98
CA ARG A 95 5.10 12.36 2.97
C ARG A 95 3.88 13.27 2.87
N GLY A 96 2.67 12.71 2.90
CA GLY A 96 1.44 13.48 2.90
C GLY A 96 1.36 14.44 4.09
N ARG A 97 1.76 13.97 5.28
CA ARG A 97 1.75 14.77 6.52
C ARG A 97 2.71 15.96 6.46
N ILE A 98 3.95 15.73 6.06
CA ILE A 98 4.95 16.80 5.92
C ILE A 98 4.52 17.85 4.90
N ASN A 99 3.81 17.43 3.85
CA ASN A 99 3.25 18.34 2.86
C ASN A 99 1.85 18.87 3.23
N GLN A 100 1.33 18.57 4.43
CA GLN A 100 0.02 19.01 4.95
C GLN A 100 -1.17 18.64 4.06
N ARG A 101 -1.11 17.45 3.44
CA ARG A 101 -2.10 16.96 2.46
C ARG A 101 -3.18 16.04 3.04
N GLU A 102 -3.16 15.79 4.34
CA GLU A 102 -4.03 14.79 4.99
C GLU A 102 -5.53 15.13 4.89
N SER A 103 -5.85 16.42 4.78
CA SER A 103 -7.22 16.90 4.56
C SER A 103 -7.67 16.83 3.10
N GLU A 104 -6.77 16.58 2.15
CA GLU A 104 -7.13 16.49 0.73
C GLU A 104 -7.90 15.19 0.47
N ILE A 105 -9.07 15.32 -0.17
CA ILE A 105 -9.93 14.17 -0.52
C ILE A 105 -9.17 13.17 -1.40
N GLU A 106 -8.39 13.64 -2.38
CA GLU A 106 -7.63 12.74 -3.26
C GLU A 106 -6.54 11.97 -2.51
N PHE A 107 -5.90 12.59 -1.52
CA PHE A 107 -4.95 11.89 -0.66
C PHE A 107 -5.65 10.79 0.15
N GLN A 108 -6.81 11.10 0.73
CA GLN A 108 -7.59 10.14 1.51
C GLN A 108 -8.12 8.98 0.65
N VAL A 109 -8.56 9.25 -0.59
CA VAL A 109 -8.94 8.20 -1.55
C VAL A 109 -7.75 7.31 -1.87
N GLY A 110 -6.60 7.90 -2.22
CA GLY A 110 -5.39 7.14 -2.53
C GLY A 110 -4.85 6.33 -1.35
N LEU A 111 -4.97 6.85 -0.12
CA LEU A 111 -4.67 6.10 1.09
C LEU A 111 -5.66 4.95 1.29
N GLY A 112 -6.95 5.20 1.10
CA GLY A 112 -8.01 4.20 1.17
C GLY A 112 -7.79 3.01 0.25
N ASP A 113 -7.43 3.27 -1.01
CA ASP A 113 -7.12 2.23 -2.01
C ASP A 113 -5.95 1.35 -1.56
N ARG A 114 -4.89 1.95 -1.01
CA ARG A 114 -3.75 1.20 -0.46
C ARG A 114 -4.19 0.31 0.69
N LEU A 115 -4.95 0.87 1.63
CA LEU A 115 -5.39 0.18 2.84
C LEU A 115 -6.36 -0.97 2.56
N ASN A 116 -7.25 -0.82 1.58
CA ASN A 116 -8.24 -1.83 1.21
C ASN A 116 -7.59 -3.19 0.82
N HIS A 117 -6.37 -3.17 0.30
CA HIS A 117 -5.68 -4.38 -0.13
C HIS A 117 -4.86 -5.05 0.98
N LEU A 118 -4.38 -4.30 1.98
CA LEU A 118 -3.47 -4.84 2.99
C LEU A 118 -4.07 -5.99 3.83
N PRO A 119 -5.33 -5.93 4.32
CA PRO A 119 -5.93 -7.03 5.08
C PRO A 119 -5.89 -8.40 4.39
N ASN A 120 -5.88 -8.42 3.05
CA ASN A 120 -5.88 -9.64 2.26
C ASN A 120 -4.48 -10.04 1.77
N GLY A 121 -3.41 -9.57 2.43
CA GLY A 121 -2.02 -9.84 2.04
C GLY A 121 -1.48 -8.88 0.98
N GLY A 122 -2.14 -7.75 0.74
CA GLY A 122 -1.73 -6.76 -0.24
C GLY A 122 -2.30 -7.01 -1.64
N TYR A 123 -2.06 -6.05 -2.54
CA TYR A 123 -2.45 -6.12 -3.93
C TYR A 123 -1.45 -6.99 -4.71
N PRO A 124 -1.88 -8.09 -5.37
CA PRO A 124 -0.97 -9.00 -6.07
C PRO A 124 -0.58 -8.43 -7.44
N ALA A 125 0.28 -7.41 -7.44
CA ALA A 125 0.61 -6.62 -8.63
C ALA A 125 1.34 -7.46 -9.69
N ARG A 126 2.28 -8.31 -9.24
CA ARG A 126 3.01 -9.23 -10.14
C ARG A 126 2.09 -10.24 -10.79
N ASP A 127 1.24 -10.89 -10.01
CA ASP A 127 0.34 -11.93 -10.54
C ASP A 127 -0.68 -11.33 -11.51
N ARG A 128 -1.09 -10.07 -11.31
CA ARG A 128 -2.04 -9.36 -12.17
C ARG A 128 -1.39 -8.59 -13.32
N LEU A 129 -0.06 -8.66 -13.49
CA LEU A 129 0.64 -7.95 -14.55
C LEU A 129 0.33 -8.59 -15.91
N LEU A 130 -0.39 -7.86 -16.75
CA LEU A 130 -0.73 -8.28 -18.10
C LEU A 130 0.20 -7.62 -19.12
N SER A 131 0.73 -8.40 -20.07
CA SER A 131 1.46 -7.86 -21.22
C SER A 131 0.54 -7.02 -22.11
N LYS A 132 1.12 -6.10 -22.88
CA LYS A 132 0.34 -5.25 -23.80
C LYS A 132 -0.39 -6.10 -24.84
N GLU A 133 0.26 -7.16 -25.30
CA GLU A 133 -0.25 -8.12 -26.27
C GLU A 133 -1.46 -8.87 -25.70
N LEU A 134 -1.36 -9.36 -24.46
CA LEU A 134 -2.47 -10.05 -23.81
C LEU A 134 -3.67 -9.11 -23.62
N ARG A 135 -3.44 -7.88 -23.16
CA ARG A 135 -4.51 -6.87 -23.02
C ARG A 135 -5.23 -6.63 -24.33
N GLU A 136 -4.47 -6.45 -25.41
CA GLU A 136 -5.02 -6.21 -26.75
C GLU A 136 -5.79 -7.41 -27.29
N THR A 137 -5.30 -8.63 -27.06
CA THR A 137 -6.00 -9.87 -27.41
C THR A 137 -7.37 -9.95 -26.73
N ILE A 138 -7.45 -9.65 -25.43
CA ILE A 138 -8.72 -9.68 -24.70
C ILE A 138 -9.68 -8.58 -25.19
N PHE A 139 -9.19 -7.35 -25.41
CA PHE A 139 -10.02 -6.27 -25.95
C PHE A 139 -10.58 -6.61 -27.33
N LYS A 140 -9.77 -7.17 -28.24
CA LYS A 140 -10.22 -7.60 -29.56
C LYS A 140 -11.23 -8.74 -29.48
N ARG A 141 -10.96 -9.77 -28.66
CA ARG A 141 -11.88 -10.89 -28.41
C ARG A 141 -13.25 -10.38 -27.95
N ASP A 142 -13.26 -9.38 -27.07
CA ASP A 142 -14.46 -8.81 -26.50
C ASP A 142 -15.02 -7.62 -27.31
N ASN A 143 -14.47 -7.35 -28.50
CA ASN A 143 -14.86 -6.25 -29.39
C ASN A 143 -14.95 -4.89 -28.68
N TYR A 144 -13.98 -4.61 -27.78
CA TYR A 144 -13.92 -3.41 -26.94
C TYR A 144 -15.22 -3.13 -26.17
N THR A 145 -15.98 -4.19 -25.89
CA THR A 145 -17.30 -4.14 -25.25
C THR A 145 -17.17 -4.66 -23.82
N CYS A 146 -17.72 -3.91 -22.86
CA CYS A 146 -17.74 -4.30 -21.47
C CYS A 146 -18.55 -5.60 -21.34
N ARG A 147 -17.90 -6.68 -20.87
CA ARG A 147 -18.53 -8.00 -20.72
C ARG A 147 -19.51 -8.08 -19.54
N ILE A 148 -19.54 -7.05 -18.68
CA ILE A 148 -20.47 -6.95 -17.54
C ILE A 148 -21.77 -6.25 -17.96
N CYS A 149 -21.70 -5.09 -18.63
CA CYS A 149 -22.90 -4.29 -18.97
C CYS A 149 -23.24 -4.21 -20.46
N GLY A 150 -22.41 -4.76 -21.35
CA GLY A 150 -22.62 -4.75 -22.80
C GLY A 150 -22.34 -3.42 -23.52
N LYS A 151 -21.92 -2.36 -22.81
CA LYS A 151 -21.58 -1.07 -23.44
C LYS A 151 -20.22 -1.13 -24.14
N LYS A 152 -20.10 -0.52 -25.32
CA LYS A 152 -18.85 -0.40 -26.09
C LYS A 152 -17.91 0.67 -25.52
N ALA A 153 -17.56 0.51 -24.25
CA ALA A 153 -16.78 1.44 -23.45
C ALA A 153 -15.75 0.69 -22.58
N ALA A 154 -15.28 -0.48 -23.01
CA ALA A 154 -14.28 -1.20 -22.25
C ALA A 154 -12.93 -0.47 -22.32
N GLN A 155 -12.36 -0.23 -21.15
CA GLN A 155 -11.08 0.49 -20.97
C GLN A 155 -10.13 -0.28 -20.06
N GLN A 156 -10.61 -1.32 -19.39
CA GLN A 156 -9.88 -2.10 -18.41
C GLN A 156 -10.03 -3.59 -18.71
N ILE A 157 -9.05 -4.37 -18.27
CA ILE A 157 -9.17 -5.82 -18.19
C ILE A 157 -9.46 -6.17 -16.74
N ASP A 158 -10.55 -6.89 -16.52
CA ASP A 158 -11.02 -7.40 -15.24
C ASP A 158 -10.72 -8.90 -15.14
N HIS A 159 -10.22 -9.32 -13.98
CA HIS A 159 -10.06 -10.73 -13.62
C HIS A 159 -11.38 -11.26 -13.09
N ILE A 160 -12.03 -12.19 -13.81
CA ILE A 160 -13.34 -12.76 -13.44
C ILE A 160 -13.29 -13.31 -12.02
N LYS A 161 -12.31 -14.17 -11.69
CA LYS A 161 -12.07 -14.72 -10.36
C LYS A 161 -10.57 -14.74 -10.01
N GLY A 162 -10.22 -14.36 -8.78
CA GLY A 162 -8.83 -14.41 -8.32
C GLY A 162 -7.89 -13.47 -9.09
N SER A 163 -6.65 -13.91 -9.35
CA SER A 163 -5.60 -13.11 -10.01
C SER A 163 -4.94 -13.81 -11.21
N SER A 164 -5.47 -14.95 -11.66
CA SER A 164 -4.88 -15.71 -12.78
C SER A 164 -4.98 -14.93 -14.10
N ASN A 165 -3.86 -14.81 -14.82
CA ASN A 165 -3.79 -14.19 -16.15
C ASN A 165 -4.19 -15.14 -17.29
N ASP A 166 -4.77 -16.30 -16.98
CA ASP A 166 -5.37 -17.15 -17.99
C ASP A 166 -6.41 -16.35 -18.80
N PRO A 167 -6.34 -16.31 -20.14
CA PRO A 167 -7.28 -15.57 -20.97
C PRO A 167 -8.76 -15.88 -20.69
N THR A 168 -9.09 -17.11 -20.27
CA THR A 168 -10.45 -17.52 -19.89
C THR A 168 -10.94 -16.88 -18.60
N ASN A 169 -10.02 -16.41 -17.75
CA ASN A 169 -10.30 -15.68 -16.52
C ASN A 169 -10.24 -14.16 -16.69
N LEU A 170 -9.97 -13.65 -17.90
CA LEU A 170 -9.88 -12.23 -18.20
C LEU A 170 -11.08 -11.78 -19.03
N GLN A 171 -11.57 -10.57 -18.79
CA GLN A 171 -12.63 -9.94 -19.59
C GLN A 171 -12.43 -8.43 -19.72
N ALA A 172 -12.88 -7.86 -20.83
CA ALA A 172 -12.92 -6.42 -21.02
C ALA A 172 -14.05 -5.80 -20.18
N ALA A 173 -13.75 -4.75 -19.42
CA ALA A 173 -14.70 -4.06 -18.55
C ALA A 173 -14.59 -2.53 -18.70
N CYS A 174 -15.71 -1.83 -18.53
CA CYS A 174 -15.68 -0.38 -18.29
C CYS A 174 -15.28 -0.09 -16.84
N SER A 175 -14.77 1.12 -16.59
CA SER A 175 -14.34 1.56 -15.26
C SER A 175 -15.43 1.44 -14.20
N ASP A 176 -16.68 1.79 -14.55
CA ASP A 176 -17.81 1.75 -13.63
C ASP A 176 -18.14 0.33 -13.18
N CYS A 177 -18.24 -0.63 -14.11
CA CYS A 177 -18.54 -2.01 -13.76
C CYS A 177 -17.41 -2.67 -12.98
N ASN A 178 -16.15 -2.36 -13.33
CA ASN A 178 -15.00 -2.91 -12.61
C ASN A 178 -14.94 -2.40 -11.16
N ARG A 179 -15.21 -1.10 -10.96
CA ARG A 179 -15.29 -0.49 -9.63
C ARG A 179 -16.46 -1.07 -8.80
N GLU A 180 -17.63 -1.19 -9.40
CA GLU A 180 -18.81 -1.77 -8.74
C GLU A 180 -18.57 -3.22 -8.32
N LYS A 181 -17.96 -4.03 -9.19
CA LYS A 181 -17.57 -5.40 -8.86
C LYS A 181 -16.63 -5.45 -7.66
N ALA A 182 -15.65 -4.55 -7.59
CA ALA A 182 -14.75 -4.46 -6.45
C ALA A 182 -15.50 -4.12 -5.15
N PHE A 183 -16.52 -3.26 -5.22
CA PHE A 183 -17.38 -2.90 -4.09
C PHE A 183 -18.28 -4.07 -3.63
N LEU A 184 -18.86 -4.81 -4.57
CA LEU A 184 -19.76 -5.95 -4.30
C LEU A 184 -19.04 -7.20 -3.79
N ASN A 185 -17.78 -7.42 -4.19
CA ASN A 185 -16.99 -8.56 -3.74
C ASN A 185 -16.49 -8.45 -2.28
N ARG A 186 -17.01 -7.50 -1.51
CA ARG A 186 -16.70 -7.40 -0.07
C ARG A 186 -17.45 -8.48 0.69
N ARG A 187 -16.68 -9.31 1.39
CA ARG A 187 -17.22 -10.31 2.32
C ARG A 187 -17.24 -9.78 3.74
N LEU A 188 -18.00 -10.46 4.59
CA LEU A 188 -17.93 -10.25 6.03
C LEU A 188 -16.55 -10.64 6.56
N ILE A 189 -16.05 -9.80 7.46
CA ILE A 189 -14.78 -9.97 8.16
C ILE A 189 -15.09 -10.75 9.44
N THR A 190 -14.33 -11.81 9.69
CA THR A 190 -14.41 -12.59 10.94
C THR A 190 -13.85 -11.79 12.13
N PRO A 191 -14.22 -12.11 13.37
CA PRO A 191 -13.62 -11.46 14.55
C PRO A 191 -12.09 -11.53 14.57
N GLU A 192 -11.51 -12.67 14.18
CA GLU A 192 -10.06 -12.88 14.14
C GLU A 192 -9.40 -11.99 13.08
N GLU A 193 -10.03 -11.86 11.91
CA GLU A 193 -9.55 -10.96 10.85
C GLU A 193 -9.67 -9.49 11.28
N ARG A 194 -10.73 -9.12 12.00
CA ARG A 194 -10.88 -7.77 12.55
C ARG A 194 -9.72 -7.45 13.49
N GLU A 195 -9.40 -8.34 14.43
CA GLU A 195 -8.29 -8.14 15.37
C GLU A 195 -6.95 -8.00 14.63
N ALA A 196 -6.72 -8.83 13.60
CA ALA A 196 -5.53 -8.74 12.77
C ALA A 196 -5.43 -7.41 12.01
N ILE A 197 -6.54 -6.90 11.50
CA ILE A 197 -6.62 -5.60 10.81
C ILE A 197 -6.35 -4.45 11.78
N GLU A 198 -6.94 -4.49 12.97
CA GLU A 198 -6.73 -3.48 14.02
C GLU A 198 -5.25 -3.44 14.44
N LYS A 199 -4.63 -4.61 14.66
CA LYS A 199 -3.19 -4.72 14.94
C LYS A 199 -2.33 -4.17 13.80
N LEU A 200 -2.69 -4.46 12.55
CA LEU A 200 -2.01 -3.93 11.37
C LEU A 200 -2.06 -2.39 11.36
N TYR A 201 -3.25 -1.81 11.54
CA TYR A 201 -3.43 -0.35 11.48
C TYR A 201 -2.75 0.34 12.64
N PHE A 202 -2.83 -0.23 13.84
CA PHE A 202 -2.12 0.26 15.02
C PHE A 202 -0.59 0.28 14.80
N ASN A 203 -0.01 -0.82 14.31
CA ASN A 203 1.43 -0.89 14.03
C ASN A 203 1.87 0.09 12.95
N MET A 204 1.06 0.27 11.90
CA MET A 204 1.30 1.29 10.87
C MET A 204 1.22 2.70 11.47
N ALA A 205 0.19 2.98 12.27
CA ALA A 205 -0.02 4.27 12.88
C ALA A 205 1.13 4.65 13.82
N MET A 206 1.63 3.71 14.63
CA MET A 206 2.82 3.91 15.46
C MET A 206 4.03 4.36 14.62
N ARG A 207 4.32 3.69 13.50
CA ARG A 207 5.45 4.02 12.61
C ARG A 207 5.27 5.35 11.86
N ILE A 208 4.02 5.81 11.71
CA ILE A 208 3.68 7.07 11.05
C ILE A 208 3.69 8.24 12.03
N ALA A 209 3.18 8.03 13.25
CA ALA A 209 3.02 9.03 14.29
C ALA A 209 4.36 9.54 14.83
N THR A 210 5.41 8.71 14.80
CA THR A 210 6.74 9.13 15.26
C THR A 210 7.35 10.19 14.35
N PRO A 211 7.93 11.28 14.90
CA PRO A 211 8.60 12.31 14.10
C PRO A 211 9.70 11.74 13.21
N PHE A 212 10.45 10.75 13.71
CA PHE A 212 11.50 10.06 12.98
C PHE A 212 11.03 8.67 12.51
N PRO A 213 11.55 8.16 11.38
CA PRO A 213 11.25 6.79 10.93
C PRO A 213 11.76 5.76 11.94
N LEU A 214 10.90 4.82 12.35
CA LEU A 214 11.27 3.71 13.24
C LEU A 214 12.02 2.59 12.52
N LEU A 215 11.92 2.53 11.19
CA LEU A 215 12.69 1.66 10.32
C LEU A 215 13.21 2.51 9.16
N ALA A 216 14.39 2.20 8.65
CA ALA A 216 14.96 2.93 7.52
C ALA A 216 14.08 2.85 6.28
N CYS A 217 13.31 1.76 6.12
CA CYS A 217 12.35 1.63 5.02
C CYS A 217 11.13 2.57 5.13
N ASP A 218 10.88 3.19 6.27
CA ASP A 218 9.81 4.19 6.45
C ASP A 218 10.23 5.62 6.12
N ASP A 219 11.52 5.81 5.84
CA ASP A 219 12.05 7.12 5.53
C ASP A 219 11.65 7.59 4.12
N HIS A 220 10.56 8.32 4.04
CA HIS A 220 10.02 8.85 2.80
C HIS A 220 10.94 9.84 2.05
N GLU A 221 12.00 10.38 2.68
CA GLU A 221 12.97 11.31 2.09
C GLU A 221 14.20 10.57 1.56
N ARG A 222 14.76 9.66 2.36
CA ARG A 222 16.02 8.96 2.07
C ARG A 222 15.83 7.61 1.37
N TRP A 223 14.69 6.94 1.53
CA TRP A 223 14.51 5.56 1.05
C TRP A 223 14.71 5.40 -0.46
N GLN A 224 14.27 6.37 -1.27
CA GLN A 224 14.41 6.32 -2.73
C GLN A 224 15.89 6.21 -3.18
N LYS A 225 16.81 6.83 -2.43
CA LYS A 225 18.25 6.75 -2.69
C LYS A 225 18.92 5.55 -2.01
N THR A 226 18.29 5.00 -0.98
CA THR A 226 18.86 3.97 -0.11
C THR A 226 18.52 2.56 -0.57
N GLU A 227 17.27 2.33 -0.99
CA GLU A 227 16.81 1.04 -1.50
C GLU A 227 17.69 0.47 -2.63
N PRO A 228 18.11 1.26 -3.65
CA PRO A 228 18.95 0.74 -4.73
C PRO A 228 20.34 0.27 -4.24
N LYS A 229 20.88 0.91 -3.19
CA LYS A 229 22.19 0.55 -2.62
C LYS A 229 22.13 -0.81 -1.94
N ILE A 230 21.14 -1.02 -1.06
CA ILE A 230 20.89 -2.32 -0.42
C ILE A 230 20.66 -3.39 -1.50
N ARG A 231 19.82 -3.07 -2.50
CA ARG A 231 19.46 -4.01 -3.57
C ARG A 231 20.68 -4.43 -4.38
N GLY A 232 21.53 -3.47 -4.73
CA GLY A 232 22.76 -3.70 -5.48
C GLY A 232 23.75 -4.58 -4.71
N ALA A 233 23.99 -4.25 -3.45
CA ALA A 233 24.89 -5.02 -2.59
C ALA A 233 24.42 -6.47 -2.41
N ARG A 234 23.17 -6.69 -2.02
CA ARG A 234 22.60 -8.04 -1.85
C ARG A 234 22.65 -8.86 -3.13
N LYS A 235 22.34 -8.27 -4.29
CA LYS A 235 22.44 -8.95 -5.59
C LYS A 235 23.88 -9.36 -5.91
N LYS A 236 24.86 -8.52 -5.57
CA LYS A 236 26.27 -8.83 -5.77
C LYS A 236 26.68 -10.02 -4.89
N THR A 237 26.35 -9.98 -3.60
CA THR A 237 26.63 -11.08 -2.65
C THR A 237 26.02 -12.40 -3.10
N ILE A 238 24.75 -12.39 -3.54
CA ILE A 238 24.08 -13.60 -4.06
C ILE A 238 24.80 -14.12 -5.32
N LYS A 239 25.17 -13.23 -6.24
CA LYS A 239 25.85 -13.62 -7.49
C LYS A 239 27.22 -14.26 -7.22
N GLU A 240 27.98 -13.72 -6.27
CA GLU A 240 29.28 -14.23 -5.83
C GLU A 240 29.11 -15.60 -5.14
N ALA A 241 28.10 -15.76 -4.28
CA ALA A 241 27.81 -17.04 -3.63
C ALA A 241 27.37 -18.16 -4.61
N LEU A 242 26.71 -17.80 -5.72
CA LEU A 242 26.27 -18.74 -6.75
C LEU A 242 27.33 -19.02 -7.84
N ASN A 243 28.37 -18.19 -7.97
CA ASN A 243 29.48 -18.36 -8.91
C ASN A 243 30.83 -18.11 -8.18
N PRO A 244 31.25 -19.06 -7.33
CA PRO A 244 32.43 -18.90 -6.47
C PRO A 244 33.76 -18.86 -7.23
#